data_AF-A0AAT9HYR7-F1
#
_entry.id   AF-A0AAT9HYR7-F1
#
_cell.length_a   1.000
_cell.length_b   1.000
_cell.length_c   1.000
_cell.angle_alpha   90.00
_cell.angle_beta   90.00
_cell.angle_gamma   90.00
#
_symmetry.space_group_name_H-M   'P 1'
#
loop_
_entity.id
_entity.type
_entity.pdbx_description
1 polymer ?
#
loop_
_entity_poly.entity_id
_entity_poly.type
_entity_poly.pdbx_seq_one_letter_code
_entity_poly.pdbx_strand_id
1 'polypeptide(L)' 'MFRSLAVWDCGSRGYWIREQPQEPILPGQVTPDSPLELVRSDAGEVWRKLTGLIPEKAELGSH' A
#
# COMPACT_ATOMS: atom_id res chain seq x y z
N MET A 1 11.27 8.92 0.43
CA MET A 1 10.35 7.99 -0.26
C MET A 1 9.22 7.69 0.70
N PHE A 2 7.98 8.02 0.35
CA PHE A 2 6.83 7.68 1.19
C PHE A 2 6.60 6.17 1.09
N ARG A 3 6.57 5.49 2.24
CA ARG A 3 6.26 4.05 2.33
C ARG A 3 4.83 3.94 2.81
N SER A 4 3.95 3.40 1.98
CA SER A 4 2.54 3.26 2.30
C SER A 4 1.95 2.07 1.57
N LEU A 5 0.98 1.43 2.21
CA LEU A 5 0.25 0.29 1.67
C LEU A 5 -1.24 0.53 1.92
N ALA A 6 -2.05 0.35 0.88
CA ALA A 6 -3.50 0.37 0.99
C ALA A 6 -4.04 -1.03 0.67
N VAL A 7 -4.76 -1.62 1.62
CA VAL A 7 -5.29 -2.98 1.54
C VAL A 7 -6.79 -2.97 1.82
N TRP A 8 -7.55 -3.69 1.01
CA TRP A 8 -8.95 -3.99 1.25
C TRP A 8 -9.08 -5.43 1.72
N ASP A 9 -9.65 -5.61 2.90
CA ASP A 9 -10.15 -6.91 3.34
C ASP A 9 -11.57 -7.08 2.79
N CYS A 10 -11.72 -7.94 1.79
CA CYS A 10 -13.00 -8.24 1.18
C CYS A 10 -13.60 -9.57 1.69
N GLY A 11 -13.20 -10.04 2.88
CA GLY A 11 -13.71 -11.25 3.51
C GLY A 11 -13.48 -12.50 2.65
N SER A 12 -14.55 -13.18 2.27
CA SER A 12 -14.47 -14.40 1.42
C SER A 12 -13.86 -14.15 0.04
N ARG A 13 -13.78 -12.89 -0.41
CA ARG A 13 -13.15 -12.50 -1.67
C ARG A 13 -11.64 -12.28 -1.55
N GLY A 14 -11.08 -12.44 -0.35
CA GLY A 14 -9.65 -12.30 -0.06
C GLY A 14 -9.21 -10.84 0.08
N TYR A 15 -7.89 -10.64 0.07
CA TYR A 15 -7.26 -9.33 0.19
C TYR A 15 -7.00 -8.72 -1.18
N TRP A 16 -7.05 -7.40 -1.25
CA TRP A 16 -6.74 -6.63 -2.45
C TRP A 16 -5.82 -5.48 -2.12
N ILE A 17 -4.72 -5.38 -2.85
CA ILE A 17 -3.72 -4.32 -2.70
C ILE A 17 -3.90 -3.33 -3.83
N ARG A 18 -3.92 -2.04 -3.49
CA ARG A 18 -3.99 -0.98 -4.49
C ARG A 18 -2.60 -0.64 -5.01
N GLU A 19 -2.43 -0.78 -6.32
CA GLU A 19 -1.22 -0.39 -7.04
C GLU A 19 -1.35 1.00 -7.67
N GLN A 20 -2.56 1.40 -8.06
CA GLN A 20 -2.85 2.73 -8.58
C GLN A 20 -4.08 3.37 -7.91
N PRO A 21 -4.05 4.70 -7.70
CA PRO A 21 -2.91 5.61 -7.90
C PRO A 21 -1.77 5.34 -6.91
N GLN A 22 -0.51 5.53 -7.28
CA GLN A 22 0.60 5.40 -6.32
C GLN A 22 0.61 6.53 -5.29
N GLU A 23 1.06 6.20 -4.08
CA GLU A 23 1.23 7.17 -3.00
C GLU A 23 2.52 7.99 -3.16
N PRO A 24 2.58 9.23 -2.64
CA PRO A 24 1.51 9.91 -1.92
C PRO A 24 0.43 10.45 -2.86
N ILE A 25 -0.83 10.28 -2.48
CA ILE A 25 -1.96 10.94 -3.17
C ILE A 25 -2.13 12.35 -2.61
N LEU A 26 -1.98 13.37 -3.46
CA LEU A 26 -2.21 14.77 -3.10
C LEU A 26 -3.65 15.22 -3.37
N PRO A 27 -4.16 16.26 -2.68
CA PRO A 27 -5.47 16.83 -2.98
C PRO A 27 -5.60 17.23 -4.46
N GLY A 28 -6.68 16.78 -5.11
CA GLY A 28 -6.94 17.05 -6.52
C GLY A 28 -6.23 16.12 -7.51
N GLN A 29 -5.36 15.21 -7.06
CA GLN A 29 -4.65 14.26 -7.93
C GLN A 29 -5.56 13.14 -8.45
N VAL A 30 -6.59 12.75 -7.69
CA VAL A 30 -7.56 11.73 -8.10
C VAL A 30 -8.77 12.41 -8.72
N THR A 31 -9.01 12.07 -9.98
CA THR A 31 -10.15 12.49 -10.81
C THR A 31 -11.08 11.29 -11.05
N PRO A 32 -12.30 11.50 -11.58
CA PRO A 32 -13.18 10.40 -11.99
C PRO A 32 -12.55 9.46 -13.04
N ASP A 33 -11.61 9.95 -13.85
CA ASP A 33 -10.92 9.17 -14.89
C ASP A 33 -9.61 8.53 -14.40
N SER A 34 -9.26 8.73 -13.12
CA SER A 34 -8.03 8.17 -12.57
C SER A 34 -8.10 6.65 -12.48
N PRO A 35 -7.01 5.93 -12.81
CA PRO A 35 -7.02 4.47 -12.76
C PRO A 35 -7.09 3.98 -11.31
N LEU A 36 -7.94 2.98 -11.08
CA LEU A 36 -7.97 2.18 -9.87
C LEU A 36 -7.53 0.76 -10.22
N GLU A 37 -6.28 0.44 -9.88
CA GLU A 37 -5.73 -0.90 -10.08
C GLU A 37 -5.62 -1.60 -8.73
N LEU A 38 -6.35 -2.71 -8.62
CA LEU A 38 -6.36 -3.58 -7.45
C LEU A 38 -5.85 -4.95 -7.86
N VAL A 39 -4.84 -5.43 -7.14
CA VAL A 39 -4.30 -6.78 -7.31
C VAL A 39 -4.77 -7.65 -6.17
N ARG A 40 -5.34 -8.81 -6.51
CA ARG A 40 -5.72 -9.81 -5.51
C ARG A 40 -4.46 -10.38 -4.86
N SER A 41 -4.45 -10.41 -3.54
CA SER A 41 -3.34 -10.90 -2.74
C SER A 41 -3.79 -11.89 -1.67
N ASP A 42 -2.82 -12.59 -1.11
CA ASP A 42 -3.00 -13.41 0.08
C ASP A 42 -2.53 -12.69 1.35
N ALA A 43 -2.89 -13.24 2.52
CA ALA A 43 -2.54 -12.69 3.82
C ALA A 43 -1.01 -12.59 4.03
N GLY A 44 -0.25 -13.54 3.48
CA GLY A 44 1.20 -13.58 3.59
C GLY A 44 1.86 -12.46 2.81
N GLU A 45 1.37 -12.16 1.61
CA GLU A 45 1.82 -11.01 0.81
C GLU A 45 1.52 -9.69 1.50
N VAL A 46 0.30 -9.53 2.02
CA VAL A 46 -0.08 -8.36 2.80
C VAL A 46 0.87 -8.17 3.98
N TRP A 47 1.14 -9.24 4.74
CA TRP A 47 2.08 -9.20 5.87
C TRP A 47 3.50 -8.81 5.47
N ARG A 48 4.03 -9.37 4.37
CA ARG A 48 5.36 -9.01 3.86
C ARG A 48 5.45 -7.54 3.46
N LYS A 49 4.43 -7.01 2.77
CA LYS A 49 4.41 -5.60 2.36
C LYS A 49 4.25 -4.67 3.56
N LEU A 50 3.40 -5.01 4.53
CA LEU A 50 3.24 -4.26 5.78
C LEU A 50 4.55 -4.16 6.56
N THR A 51 5.22 -5.30 6.76
CA THR A 51 6.51 -5.33 7.48
C THR A 51 7.61 -4.60 6.73
N GLY A 52 7.59 -4.59 5.38
CA GLY A 52 8.49 -3.77 4.56
C GLY A 52 8.29 -2.25 4.70
N LEU A 53 7.19 -1.79 5.29
CA LEU A 53 7.00 -0.37 5.62
C LEU A 53 7.83 0.06 6.84
N ILE A 54 8.21 -0.90 7.70
CA ILE A 54 8.98 -0.62 8.91
C ILE A 54 10.40 -0.18 8.49
N PRO A 55 10.90 0.96 8.98
CA PRO A 55 12.27 1.39 8.69
C PRO A 55 13.28 0.40 9.23
N GLU A 56 14.35 0.15 8.46
CA GLU A 56 15.49 -0.61 8.95
C GLU A 56 16.22 0.16 10.05
N LYS A 57 16.94 -0.55 10.93
CA LYS A 57 17.68 0.08 12.04
C LYS A 57 18.63 1.20 11.58
N ALA A 58 19.25 1.03 10.40
CA ALA A 58 20.13 2.03 9.81
C ALA A 58 19.41 3.33 9.40
N GLU A 59 18.10 3.26 9.15
CA GLU A 59 17.27 4.39 8.73
C GLU A 59 16.70 5.19 9.91
N LEU A 60 16.73 4.63 11.12
CA LEU A 60 16.17 5.27 12.32
C LEU A 60 16.99 6.46 12.84
N GLY A 61 18.18 6.70 12.27
CA GLY A 61 19.12 7.69 12.78
C GLY A 61 19.75 7.25 14.11
N SER A 62 20.93 7.76 14.42
CA SER A 62 21.55 7.56 15.72
C SER A 62 20.90 8.53 16.72
N HIS A 63 19.90 8.04 17.45
CA HIS A 63 19.39 8.69 18.65
C HIS A 63 19.92 7.99 19.90
#